data_AF-A0A3B9Z3L8-F1
#
_entry.id   AF-A0A3B9Z3L8-F1
#
_cell.length_a   1.000
_cell.length_b   1.000
_cell.length_c   1.000
_cell.angle_alpha   90.00
_cell.angle_beta   90.00
_cell.angle_gamma   90.00
#
_symmetry.space_group_name_H-M   'P 1'
#
loop_
_entity.id
_entity.type
_entity.pdbx_description
1 polymer ?
#
loop_
_entity_poly.entity_id
_entity_poly.type
_entity_poly.pdbx_seq_one_letter_code
_entity_poly.pdbx_strand_id
1 'polypeptide(L)'
;KSIKSIVKIELVARQPTSLWMAAAPSEYGFFANVNPEVPHPRWTQATERRIGETRRRPTLYLNGYAAAVGSLYAGMDLNKNF
;
A
#
# COMPACT_ATOMS: atom_id res chain seq x y z
N LYS A 1 -2.60 4.44 2.29
CA LYS A 1 -2.76 5.74 1.60
C LYS A 1 -3.93 6.50 2.22
N SER A 2 -3.66 7.47 3.09
CA SER A 2 -4.71 8.25 3.77
C SER A 2 -4.11 9.59 4.17
N ILE A 3 -4.42 10.63 3.42
CA ILE A 3 -3.95 11.99 3.70
C ILE A 3 -4.73 12.57 4.91
N LYS A 4 -4.10 13.44 5.69
CA LYS A 4 -4.71 14.10 6.85
C LYS A 4 -5.04 15.54 6.52
N SER A 5 -6.06 16.09 7.18
CA SER A 5 -6.45 17.51 7.10
C SER A 5 -6.67 18.00 5.66
N ILE A 6 -7.52 17.29 4.91
CA ILE A 6 -7.84 17.61 3.51
C ILE A 6 -8.56 18.95 3.44
N VAL A 7 -8.04 19.86 2.61
CA VAL A 7 -8.67 21.16 2.34
C VAL A 7 -9.22 21.28 0.91
N LYS A 8 -8.85 20.36 0.01
CA LYS A 8 -9.23 20.37 -1.41
C LYS A 8 -9.31 18.94 -1.96
N ILE A 9 -10.30 18.69 -2.82
CA ILE A 9 -10.43 17.47 -3.62
C ILE A 9 -10.64 17.89 -5.07
N GLU A 10 -9.84 17.35 -5.99
CA GLU A 10 -9.94 17.60 -7.42
C GLU A 10 -10.04 16.29 -8.18
N LEU A 11 -10.94 16.27 -9.17
CA LEU A 11 -11.00 15.18 -10.15
C LEU A 11 -10.09 15.55 -11.32
N VAL A 12 -9.13 14.68 -11.62
CA VAL A 12 -8.11 14.91 -12.65
C VAL A 12 -8.11 13.75 -13.65
N ALA A 13 -7.80 14.05 -14.92
CA ALA A 13 -7.83 13.05 -16.00
C ALA A 13 -6.60 12.12 -16.01
N ARG A 14 -5.53 12.47 -15.27
CA ARG A 14 -4.28 11.71 -15.22
C ARG A 14 -3.91 11.40 -13.78
N GLN A 15 -3.24 10.27 -13.57
CA GLN A 15 -2.80 9.83 -12.24
C GLN A 15 -1.88 10.88 -11.60
N PRO A 16 -2.24 11.46 -10.44
CA PRO A 16 -1.40 12.44 -9.76
C PRO A 16 -0.23 11.77 -9.02
N THR A 17 0.83 12.52 -8.79
CA THR A 17 1.95 12.08 -7.94
C THR A 17 1.60 12.27 -6.46
N SER A 18 1.73 11.21 -5.65
CA SER A 18 1.55 11.31 -4.20
C SER A 18 2.84 11.76 -3.50
N LEU A 19 2.71 12.36 -2.31
CA LEU A 19 3.86 12.89 -1.55
C LEU A 19 5.00 11.87 -1.37
N TRP A 20 4.69 10.65 -0.93
CA TRP A 20 5.70 9.62 -0.70
C TRP A 20 6.32 9.07 -1.98
N MET A 21 5.58 9.06 -3.10
CA MET A 21 6.16 8.72 -4.41
C MET A 21 7.18 9.78 -4.85
N ALA A 22 6.88 11.07 -4.63
CA ALA A 22 7.81 12.14 -4.98
C ALA A 22 9.06 12.11 -4.08
N ALA A 23 8.88 11.83 -2.79
CA ALA A 23 9.96 11.83 -1.81
C ALA A 23 10.90 10.61 -1.95
N ALA A 24 10.36 9.43 -2.24
CA ALA A 24 11.13 8.19 -2.37
C ALA A 24 10.47 7.25 -3.40
N PRO A 25 10.62 7.54 -4.71
CA PRO A 25 9.92 6.81 -5.78
C PRO A 25 10.32 5.34 -5.89
N SER A 26 11.51 4.97 -5.40
CA SER A 26 11.97 3.57 -5.35
C SER A 26 11.38 2.77 -4.20
N GLU A 27 10.68 3.42 -3.26
CA GLU A 27 10.16 2.82 -2.03
C GLU A 27 8.63 2.80 -1.95
N TYR A 28 7.97 3.79 -2.57
CA TYR A 28 6.53 3.96 -2.47
C TYR A 28 5.93 4.28 -3.84
N GLY A 29 5.11 3.40 -4.38
CA GLY A 29 4.32 3.61 -5.59
C GLY A 29 2.93 4.14 -5.31
N PHE A 30 2.10 4.14 -6.35
CA PHE A 30 0.80 4.81 -6.34
C PHE A 30 -0.25 4.05 -5.55
N PHE A 31 -0.45 2.77 -5.86
CA PHE A 31 -1.51 1.96 -5.25
C PHE A 31 -1.19 1.63 -3.78
N ALA A 32 0.06 1.24 -3.48
CA ALA A 32 0.51 0.88 -2.14
C ALA A 32 -0.47 -0.07 -1.41
N ASN A 33 -0.97 -1.06 -2.13
CA ASN A 33 -1.77 -2.16 -1.57
C ASN A 33 -0.90 -2.96 -0.60
N VAL A 34 -1.46 -3.35 0.55
CA VAL A 34 -0.74 -4.20 1.51
C VAL A 34 -0.52 -5.57 0.90
N ASN A 35 0.74 -5.94 0.67
CA ASN A 35 1.12 -7.21 0.08
C ASN A 35 2.33 -7.81 0.84
N PRO A 36 2.17 -8.95 1.54
CA PRO A 36 3.27 -9.59 2.28
C PRO A 36 4.39 -10.15 1.39
N GLU A 37 4.10 -10.41 0.11
CA GLU A 37 5.04 -11.00 -0.85
C GLU A 37 5.95 -9.96 -1.51
N VAL A 38 5.62 -8.68 -1.37
CA VAL A 38 6.41 -7.56 -1.90
C VAL A 38 7.17 -6.89 -0.75
N PRO A 39 8.49 -7.08 -0.64
CA PRO A 39 9.27 -6.40 0.38
C PRO A 39 9.44 -4.91 0.05
N HIS A 40 9.57 -4.11 1.10
CA HIS A 40 10.10 -2.76 0.95
C HIS A 40 11.63 -2.85 0.72
N PRO A 41 12.28 -1.91 0.00
CA PRO A 41 13.73 -2.00 -0.28
C PRO A 41 14.61 -2.15 0.97
N ARG A 42 14.12 -1.68 2.12
CA ARG A 42 14.85 -1.67 3.39
C ARG A 42 14.35 -2.69 4.43
N TRP A 43 13.21 -3.35 4.21
CA TRP A 43 12.65 -4.33 5.17
C TRP A 43 11.61 -5.25 4.54
N THR A 44 11.42 -6.44 5.13
CA THR A 44 10.34 -7.35 4.76
C THR A 44 8.97 -6.83 5.22
N GLN A 45 7.95 -6.99 4.38
CA GLN A 45 6.55 -6.73 4.69
C GLN A 45 5.78 -7.99 5.12
N ALA A 46 6.44 -9.16 5.15
CA ALA A 46 5.79 -10.45 5.42
C ALA A 46 5.21 -10.57 6.85
N THR A 47 5.72 -9.77 7.79
CA THR A 47 5.22 -9.72 9.16
C THR A 47 5.06 -8.28 9.63
N GLU A 48 4.13 -8.06 10.57
CA GLU A 48 3.86 -6.77 11.19
C GLU A 48 3.88 -6.86 12.72
N ARG A 49 4.02 -5.71 13.37
CA ARG A 49 3.85 -5.57 14.82
C ARG A 49 2.54 -4.87 15.09
N ARG A 50 1.54 -5.61 15.59
CA ARG A 50 0.27 -5.03 16.03
C ARG A 50 0.51 -4.25 17.33
N ILE A 51 0.07 -3.00 17.37
CA ILE A 51 0.14 -2.20 18.59
C ILE A 51 -0.78 -2.82 19.65
N GLY A 52 -0.23 -3.12 20.82
CA GLY A 52 -0.91 -3.85 21.90
C GLY A 52 -0.55 -5.34 21.99
N GLU A 53 0.17 -5.90 21.03
CA GLU A 53 0.65 -7.29 21.07
C GLU A 53 2.17 -7.34 21.31
N THR A 54 2.65 -8.38 22.00
CA THR A 54 4.08 -8.57 22.31
C THR A 54 4.86 -9.25 21.20
N ARG A 55 4.19 -10.04 20.36
CA ARG A 55 4.80 -10.79 19.25
C ARG A 55 4.43 -10.14 17.92
N ARG A 56 5.24 -10.43 16.89
CA ARG A 56 4.90 -10.11 15.50
C ARG A 56 3.91 -11.15 14.98
N ARG A 57 3.13 -10.77 13.97
CA ARG A 57 2.19 -11.65 13.26
C ARG A 57 2.39 -11.55 11.75
N PRO A 58 1.98 -12.56 10.97
CA PRO A 58 1.99 -12.48 9.52
C PRO A 58 1.10 -11.33 9.02
N THR A 59 1.59 -10.59 8.03
CA THR A 59 0.81 -9.56 7.34
C THR A 59 -0.17 -10.23 6.39
N LEU A 60 -1.44 -9.82 6.42
CA LEU A 60 -2.45 -10.38 5.51
C LEU A 60 -2.45 -9.65 4.17
N TYR A 61 -2.65 -10.39 3.08
CA TYR A 61 -2.83 -9.79 1.75
C TYR A 61 -4.06 -8.87 1.73
N LEU A 62 -3.91 -7.69 1.11
CA LEU A 62 -4.88 -6.59 1.13
C LEU A 62 -5.35 -6.25 2.56
N ASN A 63 -4.45 -6.43 3.53
CA ASN A 63 -4.70 -6.25 4.95
C ASN A 63 -5.91 -7.05 5.49
N GLY A 64 -6.20 -8.20 4.89
CA GLY A 64 -7.32 -9.08 5.26
C GLY A 64 -8.63 -8.81 4.51
N TYR A 65 -8.66 -7.83 3.60
CA TYR A 65 -9.87 -7.44 2.86
C TYR A 65 -9.92 -7.97 1.43
N ALA A 66 -9.15 -9.01 1.11
CA ALA A 66 -9.06 -9.54 -0.25
C ALA A 66 -10.42 -9.92 -0.85
N ALA A 67 -11.34 -10.49 -0.06
CA ALA A 67 -12.68 -10.81 -0.51
C ALA A 67 -13.52 -9.58 -0.90
N ALA A 68 -13.26 -8.42 -0.30
CA ALA A 68 -14.01 -7.19 -0.53
C ALA A 68 -13.43 -6.34 -1.68
N VAL A 69 -12.09 -6.30 -1.82
CA VAL A 69 -11.42 -5.37 -2.73
C VAL A 69 -10.54 -6.04 -3.78
N GLY A 70 -10.34 -7.36 -3.71
CA GLY A 70 -9.43 -8.08 -4.60
C GLY A 70 -9.85 -8.01 -6.07
N SER A 71 -11.15 -7.98 -6.36
CA SER A 71 -11.67 -7.87 -7.72
C SER A 71 -11.28 -6.56 -8.42
N LEU A 72 -11.05 -5.47 -7.68
CA LEU A 72 -10.62 -4.18 -8.24
C LEU A 72 -9.22 -4.22 -8.84
N TYR A 73 -8.42 -5.22 -8.46
CA TYR A 73 -7.03 -5.38 -8.87
C TYR A 73 -6.79 -6.67 -9.66
N ALA A 74 -7.85 -7.38 -10.06
CA ALA A 74 -7.75 -8.62 -10.81
C ALA A 74 -7.01 -8.40 -12.14
N GLY A 75 -5.99 -9.24 -12.40
CA GLY A 75 -5.16 -9.14 -13.62
C GLY A 75 -4.08 -8.06 -13.58
N MET A 76 -3.97 -7.27 -12.51
CA MET A 76 -2.90 -6.29 -12.34
C MET A 76 -1.65 -6.96 -11.75
N ASP A 77 -0.48 -6.63 -12.30
CA ASP A 77 0.80 -6.97 -11.67
C ASP A 77 1.08 -6.02 -10.50
N LEU A 78 0.64 -6.41 -9.31
CA LEU A 78 0.85 -5.63 -8.08
C LEU A 78 2.31 -5.64 -7.61
N ASN A 79 3.15 -6.51 -8.18
CA ASN A 79 4.60 -6.56 -7.94
C ASN A 79 5.37 -5.58 -8.85
N LYS A 80 4.70 -4.87 -9.77
CA LYS A 80 5.34 -3.78 -10.54
C LYS A 80 4.81 -2.39 -10.17
N ASN A 81 3.73 -2.36 -9.41
CA ASN A 81 2.97 -1.14 -9.11
C ASN A 81 2.94 -0.82 -7.60
N PHE A 82 3.92 -1.32 -6.84
CA PHE A 82 4.05 -1.09 -5.39
C PHE A 82 4.60 0.29 -5.05
#